data_AF-A0A2G9TBQ7-F1
#
_entry.id   AF-A0A2G9TBQ7-F1
#
_cell.length_a   1.000
_cell.length_b   1.000
_cell.length_c   1.000
_cell.angle_alpha   90.00
_cell.angle_beta   90.00
_cell.angle_gamma   90.00
#
_symmetry.space_group_name_H-M   'P 1'
#
loop_
_entity.id
_entity.type
_entity.pdbx_description
1 polymer ?
#
loop_
_entity_poly.entity_id
_entity_poly.type
_entity_poly.pdbx_seq_one_letter_code
_entity_poly.pdbx_strand_id
1 'polypeptide(L)'
;IYRRPEPELEETFIGGASPKEAAAKVDPSSFVIYYRIDEPLCDRAYLYMAYKNSIGKPFHFPLTCRKAKHDDSTESIFWRVEYGDTDPME
;
A
#
# COMPACT_ATOMS: atom_id res chain seq x y z
N ILE A 1 -33.33 8.33 13.84
CA ILE A 1 -32.46 8.82 12.74
C ILE A 1 -31.42 7.73 12.51
N TYR A 2 -31.64 6.84 11.55
CA TYR A 2 -30.65 5.84 11.17
C TYR A 2 -29.53 6.58 10.42
N ARG A 3 -28.35 6.72 11.02
CA ARG A 3 -27.15 7.10 10.25
C ARG A 3 -26.83 5.92 9.34
N ARG A 4 -26.95 6.11 8.02
CA ARG A 4 -26.27 5.23 7.06
C ARG A 4 -24.78 5.25 7.40
N PRO A 5 -24.06 4.11 7.40
CA PRO A 5 -22.61 4.17 7.34
C PRO A 5 -22.24 4.90 6.04
N GLU A 6 -21.39 5.92 6.16
CA GLU A 6 -20.85 6.63 5.01
C GLU A 6 -20.10 5.63 4.13
N PRO A 7 -20.44 5.47 2.84
CA PRO A 7 -19.79 4.51 1.95
C PRO A 7 -18.46 5.04 1.37
N GLU A 8 -17.90 6.12 1.90
CA GLU A 8 -16.76 6.85 1.30
C GLU A 8 -15.40 6.59 1.99
N LEU A 9 -15.31 5.61 2.89
CA LEU A 9 -14.04 4.90 3.02
C LEU A 9 -14.07 3.79 1.97
N GLU A 10 -13.76 4.16 0.72
CA GLU A 10 -13.20 3.19 -0.21
C GLU A 10 -11.97 2.62 0.49
N GLU A 11 -12.17 1.48 1.15
CA GLU A 11 -11.14 0.75 1.84
C GLU A 11 -10.05 0.51 0.80
N THR A 12 -8.94 1.26 0.88
CA THR A 12 -7.73 0.95 0.13
C THR A 12 -7.47 -0.52 0.44
N PHE A 13 -7.72 -1.41 -0.52
CA PHE A 13 -7.91 -2.83 -0.22
C PHE A 13 -6.67 -3.38 0.47
N ILE A 14 -6.78 -3.78 1.74
CA ILE A 14 -5.74 -4.44 2.54
C ILE A 14 -6.11 -5.93 2.66
N GLY A 15 -5.37 -6.77 1.94
CA GLY A 15 -5.54 -8.22 1.98
C GLY A 15 -4.36 -8.96 1.39
N GLY A 16 -4.27 -10.26 1.66
CA GLY A 16 -3.30 -11.14 1.02
C GLY A 16 -3.72 -11.41 -0.43
N ALA A 17 -2.82 -11.16 -1.39
CA ALA A 17 -3.11 -11.37 -2.81
C ALA A 17 -1.83 -11.68 -3.60
N SER A 18 -1.99 -12.40 -4.71
CA SER A 18 -0.98 -12.41 -5.77
C SER A 18 -0.93 -11.03 -6.47
N PRO A 19 0.20 -10.67 -7.11
CA PRO A 19 0.26 -9.44 -7.91
C PRO A 19 -0.84 -9.32 -8.96
N LYS A 20 -1.22 -10.44 -9.58
CA LYS A 20 -2.30 -10.48 -10.59
C LYS A 20 -3.66 -10.11 -10.01
N GLU A 21 -3.99 -10.65 -8.83
CA GLU A 21 -5.26 -10.35 -8.14
C GLU A 21 -5.30 -8.90 -7.64
N ALA A 22 -4.18 -8.41 -7.10
CA ALA A 22 -4.06 -7.02 -6.69
C ALA A 22 -4.24 -6.07 -7.89
N ALA A 23 -3.61 -6.36 -9.03
CA ALA A 23 -3.76 -5.57 -10.26
C ALA A 23 -5.19 -5.56 -10.78
N ALA A 24 -5.94 -6.65 -10.64
CA ALA A 24 -7.34 -6.71 -11.06
C ALA A 24 -8.24 -5.76 -10.24
N LYS A 25 -7.86 -5.47 -8.99
CA LYS A 25 -8.60 -4.59 -8.07
C LYS A 25 -8.22 -3.10 -8.16
N VAL A 26 -7.19 -2.74 -8.93
CA VAL A 26 -6.82 -1.33 -9.10
C VAL A 26 -7.77 -0.64 -10.08
N ASP A 27 -8.54 0.32 -9.57
CA ASP A 27 -9.37 1.20 -10.39
C ASP A 27 -8.54 2.31 -11.07
N PRO A 28 -9.05 2.90 -12.17
CA PRO A 28 -8.40 4.03 -12.83
C PRO A 28 -8.18 5.19 -11.83
N SER A 29 -6.97 5.74 -11.80
CA SER A 29 -6.55 6.80 -10.87
C SER A 29 -6.51 6.42 -9.39
N SER A 30 -6.59 5.13 -9.05
CA SER A 30 -6.50 4.62 -7.69
C SER A 30 -5.26 3.74 -7.49
N PHE A 31 -5.01 3.37 -6.23
CA PHE A 31 -4.02 2.38 -5.83
C PHE A 31 -4.61 1.45 -4.77
N VAL A 32 -4.04 0.25 -4.63
CA VAL A 32 -4.41 -0.70 -3.56
C VAL A 32 -3.17 -1.14 -2.81
N ILE A 33 -3.30 -1.54 -1.54
CA ILE A 33 -2.19 -1.94 -0.68
C ILE A 33 -2.36 -3.39 -0.23
N TYR A 34 -1.55 -4.33 -0.70
CA TYR A 34 -1.77 -5.75 -0.43
C TYR A 34 -0.54 -6.42 0.22
N TYR A 35 -0.78 -7.46 1.01
CA TYR A 35 0.28 -8.37 1.44
C TYR A 35 0.54 -9.36 0.31
N ARG A 36 1.78 -9.43 -0.15
CA ARG A 36 2.15 -10.43 -1.16
C ARG A 36 2.25 -11.79 -0.50
N ILE A 37 1.40 -12.71 -0.94
CA ILE A 37 1.51 -14.13 -0.59
C ILE A 37 2.39 -14.77 -1.66
N ASP A 38 3.65 -15.00 -1.33
CA ASP A 38 4.55 -15.79 -2.18
C ASP A 38 4.43 -17.28 -1.81
N GLU A 39 4.52 -18.16 -2.81
CA GLU A 39 4.67 -19.60 -2.61
C GLU A 39 6.12 -20.01 -2.90
N PRO A 40 6.81 -20.71 -1.99
CA PRO A 40 6.34 -21.11 -0.65
C PRO A 40 6.15 -19.91 0.29
N LEU A 41 5.19 -20.04 1.22
CA LEU A 41 4.90 -19.03 2.23
C LEU A 41 6.18 -18.65 2.97
N CYS A 42 6.59 -17.40 2.81
CA CYS A 42 7.70 -16.85 3.57
C CYS A 42 7.19 -16.48 4.97
N ASP A 43 8.01 -16.67 6.01
CA ASP A 43 7.69 -16.25 7.38
C ASP A 43 7.46 -14.73 7.52
N ARG A 44 7.75 -13.96 6.46
CA ARG A 44 7.56 -12.52 6.38
C ARG A 44 6.56 -12.19 5.28
N ALA A 45 5.47 -11.54 5.68
CA ALA A 45 4.55 -10.89 4.74
C ALA A 45 5.12 -9.52 4.35
N TYR A 46 5.27 -9.29 3.05
CA TYR A 46 5.72 -8.00 2.51
C TYR A 46 4.51 -7.22 2.01
N LEU A 47 4.44 -5.95 2.39
CA LEU A 47 3.38 -5.03 1.96
C LEU A 47 3.77 -4.40 0.62
N TYR A 48 2.82 -4.30 -0.30
CA TYR A 48 3.02 -3.72 -1.62
C TYR A 48 1.89 -2.76 -1.96
N MET A 49 2.22 -1.71 -2.71
CA MET A 49 1.24 -0.86 -3.39
C MET A 49 1.11 -1.31 -4.85
N ALA A 50 -0.11 -1.53 -5.33
CA ALA A 50 -0.38 -1.73 -6.75
C ALA A 50 -1.09 -0.51 -7.35
N TYR A 51 -0.67 -0.11 -8.55
CA TYR A 51 -1.17 1.07 -9.27
C TYR A 51 -1.27 0.75 -10.76
N LYS A 52 -2.22 1.36 -11.48
CA LYS A 52 -2.31 1.30 -12.95
C LYS A 52 -2.03 2.68 -13.52
N ASN A 53 -1.10 2.76 -14.48
CA ASN A 53 -0.87 4.00 -15.20
C ASN A 53 -2.04 4.36 -16.14
N SER A 54 -1.95 5.51 -16.82
CA SER A 54 -2.99 6.01 -17.72
C SER A 54 -3.35 5.10 -18.89
N ILE A 55 -2.49 4.13 -19.24
CA ILE A 55 -2.75 3.13 -20.30
C ILE A 55 -3.22 1.79 -19.72
N GLY A 56 -3.52 1.71 -18.41
CA GLY A 56 -4.01 0.52 -17.73
C GLY A 56 -2.94 -0.52 -17.38
N LYS A 57 -1.66 -0.21 -17.57
CA LYS A 57 -0.56 -1.13 -17.22
C LYS A 57 -0.37 -1.15 -15.69
N PRO A 58 -0.40 -2.33 -15.04
CA PRO A 58 -0.20 -2.43 -13.60
C PRO A 58 1.27 -2.37 -13.21
N PHE A 59 1.53 -1.77 -12.05
CA PHE A 59 2.82 -1.67 -11.38
C PHE A 59 2.64 -2.05 -9.91
N HIS A 60 3.66 -2.68 -9.33
CA HIS A 60 3.68 -3.12 -7.95
C HIS A 60 4.95 -2.61 -7.30
N PHE A 61 4.81 -1.95 -6.15
CA PHE A 61 5.92 -1.36 -5.43
C PHE A 61 5.99 -1.89 -4.00
N PRO A 62 7.14 -2.37 -3.54
CA PRO A 62 7.29 -2.75 -2.14
C PRO A 62 7.17 -1.52 -1.24
N LEU A 63 6.54 -1.72 -0.08
CA LEU A 63 6.44 -0.73 0.98
C LEU A 63 7.38 -1.10 2.12
N THR A 64 8.17 -0.13 2.58
CA THR A 64 8.96 -0.27 3.80
C THR A 64 8.35 0.51 4.94
N CYS A 65 8.32 -0.13 6.11
CA CYS A 65 8.00 0.51 7.37
C CYS A 65 9.24 1.22 7.90
N ARG A 66 9.13 2.54 8.10
CA ARG A 66 10.16 3.36 8.74
C ARG A 66 9.60 3.97 10.02
N LYS A 67 10.49 4.16 10.98
CA LYS A 67 10.22 4.77 12.27
C LYS A 67 10.99 6.09 12.32
N ALA A 68 10.29 7.20 12.47
CA ALA A 68 10.91 8.49 12.78
C ALA A 68 10.73 8.76 14.27
N LYS A 69 11.82 9.16 14.92
CA LYS A 69 11.77 9.75 16.25
C LYS A 69 11.81 11.25 16.09
N HIS A 70 10.87 11.93 16.71
CA HIS A 70 10.80 13.38 16.75
C HIS A 70 11.54 13.92 17.97
N ASP A 71 11.91 15.20 17.92
CA ASP A 71 12.64 15.88 19.01
C ASP A 71 11.85 15.92 20.32
N ASP A 72 10.53 15.83 20.25
CA ASP A 72 9.61 15.75 21.38
C ASP A 72 9.49 14.33 21.97
N SER A 73 10.37 13.41 21.57
CA SER A 73 10.39 11.98 21.93
C SER A 73 9.20 11.16 21.44
N THR A 74 8.33 11.72 20.60
CA THR A 74 7.28 10.94 19.94
C THR A 74 7.86 10.08 18.81
N GLU A 75 7.23 8.93 18.57
CA GLU A 75 7.59 8.01 17.48
C GLU A 75 6.46 7.99 16.45
N SER A 76 6.81 8.20 15.19
CA SER A 76 5.88 8.06 14.05
C SER A 76 6.30 6.88 13.19
N ILE A 77 5.30 6.06 12.83
CA ILE A 77 5.47 4.94 11.90
C ILE A 77 4.90 5.36 10.56
N PHE A 78 5.70 5.27 9.51
CA PHE A 78 5.26 5.58 8.14
C PHE A 78 5.68 4.46 7.18
N TRP A 79 4.81 4.21 6.20
CA TRP A 79 5.05 3.25 5.12
C TRP A 79 5.41 4.01 3.85
N ARG A 80 6.52 3.66 3.20
CA ARG A 80 7.04 4.38 2.03
C ARG A 80 7.24 3.43 0.85
N VAL A 81 6.84 3.89 -0.33
CA VAL A 81 7.15 3.25 -1.61
C VAL A 81 8.64 3.37 -1.88
N GLU A 82 9.34 2.26 -2.11
CA GLU A 82 10.80 2.27 -2.30
C GLU A 82 11.26 2.84 -3.65
N TYR A 83 10.38 2.92 -4.64
CA TYR A 83 10.70 3.47 -5.96
C TYR A 83 10.20 4.91 -6.06
N GLY A 84 11.10 5.88 -6.03
CA GLY A 84 10.75 7.28 -6.28
C GLY A 84 11.65 8.32 -5.65
N ASP A 85 12.43 7.98 -4.62
CA ASP A 85 13.26 8.98 -3.95
C ASP A 85 14.34 8.33 -3.05
N THR A 86 15.60 8.45 -3.48
CA THR A 86 16.79 7.99 -2.76
C THR A 86 17.12 8.82 -1.53
N ASP A 87 16.52 10.00 -1.37
CA ASP A 87 16.78 10.90 -0.24
C ASP A 87 15.56 11.78 0.07
N PRO A 88 14.62 11.33 0.93
CA PRO A 88 13.52 12.15 1.39
C PRO A 88 14.04 13.19 2.38
N MET A 89 14.68 14.22 1.85
CA MET A 89 14.99 15.43 2.61
C MET A 89 13.71 16.25 2.73
N GLU A 90 13.05 16.16 3.88
CA GLU A 90 12.39 17.30 4.54
C GLU A 90 12.93 17.44 5.95
#